data_AF-A0A7S3MPD6-F1
#
_entry.id   AF-A0A7S3MPD6-F1
#
_cell.length_a   1.000
_cell.length_b   1.000
_cell.length_c   1.000
_cell.angle_alpha   90.00
_cell.angle_beta   90.00
_cell.angle_gamma   90.00
#
_symmetry.space_group_name_H-M   'P 1'
#
loop_
_entity.id
_entity.type
_entity.pdbx_description
1 polymer ?
#
loop_
_entity_poly.entity_id
_entity_poly.type
_entity_poly.pdbx_seq_one_letter_code
_entity_poly.pdbx_strand_id
1 'polypeptide(L)'
;MGCCASEAQGTQNERLNDIGKLETKSKDVTMIGAPRDDPTAGRKKKYQKNKPIALGYWKMRGLAHPIRYLLEYTEHPYEDVMYEQGDPPSFSVESWTSVKNTLALDFPSIPYLIDSDTKLTDPYAIMLYLATSYAPELLGKTPEQTAEIDMLYGQLKDVKTAITGPCYVGADRKQLSYTAKVKMAPIVAYLGKKDFLFGESLSFLDFYLLEQCEFVQWLTEEEFCTENKNVARFCKRMKSLKTIKRYIKSERYLAKPFNNKVAKINNM
;
A
#
# COMPACT_ATOMS: atom_id res chain seq x y z
N MET A 1 5.04 -58.21 19.17
CA MET A 1 4.49 -56.92 19.64
C MET A 1 5.65 -55.98 19.91
N GLY A 2 5.53 -54.72 19.48
CA GLY A 2 6.26 -53.59 20.07
C GLY A 2 7.55 -53.17 19.36
N CYS A 3 7.40 -52.30 18.35
CA CYS A 3 8.45 -51.39 17.90
C CYS A 3 8.85 -50.43 19.04
N CYS A 4 10.16 -50.21 19.23
CA CYS A 4 10.68 -49.03 19.91
C CYS A 4 11.58 -48.24 18.95
N ALA A 5 11.35 -46.94 18.96
CA ALA A 5 11.91 -45.94 18.07
C ALA A 5 13.43 -45.76 18.25
N SER A 6 14.13 -45.51 17.14
CA SER A 6 15.42 -44.84 17.13
C SER A 6 15.26 -43.45 16.52
N GLU A 7 15.75 -42.46 17.25
CA GLU A 7 15.74 -41.04 16.98
C GLU A 7 16.43 -40.68 15.66
N ALA A 8 15.82 -39.78 14.88
CA ALA A 8 16.45 -39.11 13.75
C ALA A 8 16.32 -37.59 13.93
N GLN A 9 16.97 -37.05 14.97
CA GLN A 9 17.25 -35.62 15.09
C GLN A 9 18.58 -35.32 14.42
N GLY A 10 18.57 -35.12 13.10
CA GLY A 10 19.78 -34.74 12.37
C GLY A 10 19.64 -34.83 10.86
N THR A 11 18.79 -34.01 10.24
CA THR A 11 18.79 -33.86 8.76
C THR A 11 18.23 -32.53 8.23
N GLN A 12 17.52 -31.71 9.03
CA GLN A 12 16.96 -30.45 8.50
C GLN A 12 17.98 -29.30 8.39
N ASN A 13 18.93 -29.17 9.33
CA ASN A 13 19.88 -28.05 9.33
C ASN A 13 21.01 -28.19 8.31
N GLU A 14 21.41 -29.40 7.95
CA GLU A 14 22.51 -29.60 6.99
C GLU A 14 22.13 -29.19 5.56
N ARG A 15 20.86 -29.37 5.16
CA ARG A 15 20.36 -28.94 3.84
C ARG A 15 20.27 -27.43 3.67
N LEU A 16 20.22 -26.66 4.76
CA LEU A 16 20.20 -25.20 4.74
C LEU A 16 21.62 -24.59 4.68
N ASN A 17 22.62 -25.31 5.19
CA ASN A 17 24.01 -24.86 5.22
C ASN A 17 24.64 -24.72 3.82
N ASP A 18 24.14 -25.48 2.83
CA ASP A 18 24.60 -25.38 1.44
C ASP A 18 23.98 -24.20 0.67
N ILE A 19 22.81 -23.71 1.10
CA ILE A 19 22.14 -22.55 0.48
C ILE A 19 22.84 -21.24 0.90
N GLY A 20 23.32 -21.17 2.15
CA GLY A 20 24.01 -19.99 2.70
C GLY A 20 25.41 -19.71 2.13
N LYS A 21 25.97 -20.62 1.31
CA LYS A 21 27.29 -20.49 0.69
C LYS A 21 27.25 -20.04 -0.77
N LEU A 22 26.07 -19.80 -1.34
CA LEU A 22 25.95 -19.15 -2.65
C LEU A 22 26.37 -17.68 -2.50
N GLU A 23 27.65 -17.42 -2.76
CA GLU A 23 28.20 -16.06 -2.82
C GLU A 23 27.31 -15.19 -3.70
N THR A 24 26.69 -14.18 -3.10
CA THR A 24 26.12 -13.07 -3.85
C THR A 24 27.27 -12.30 -4.45
N LYS A 25 27.67 -12.64 -5.69
CA LYS A 25 28.45 -11.73 -6.52
C LYS A 25 27.55 -10.54 -6.83
N SER A 26 27.61 -9.53 -5.95
CA SER A 26 27.17 -8.19 -6.27
C SER A 26 28.02 -7.74 -7.46
N LYS A 27 27.48 -7.84 -8.67
CA LYS A 27 28.00 -7.05 -9.76
C LYS A 27 27.66 -5.62 -9.40
N ASP A 28 28.67 -4.84 -9.05
CA ASP A 28 28.60 -3.39 -9.12
C ASP A 28 28.28 -3.04 -10.58
N VAL A 29 26.99 -3.01 -10.89
CA VAL A 29 26.49 -2.28 -12.04
C VAL A 29 26.62 -0.83 -11.62
N THR A 30 27.69 -0.18 -12.11
CA THR A 30 27.76 1.26 -12.18
C THR A 30 26.53 1.72 -12.96
N MET A 31 25.47 2.05 -12.23
CA MET A 31 24.29 2.67 -12.77
C MET A 31 24.74 4.03 -13.29
N ILE A 32 24.88 4.10 -14.61
CA ILE A 32 24.94 5.32 -15.38
C ILE A 32 23.86 6.23 -14.79
N GLY A 33 24.29 7.42 -14.34
CA GLY A 33 23.51 8.31 -13.49
C GLY A 33 22.07 8.45 -13.94
N ALA A 34 21.15 8.42 -12.97
CA ALA A 34 19.75 8.69 -13.19
C ALA A 34 19.57 9.89 -14.13
N PRO A 35 18.68 9.82 -15.13
CA PRO A 35 18.22 11.02 -15.79
C PRO A 35 17.69 11.96 -14.70
N ARG A 36 18.22 13.18 -14.67
CA ARG A 36 17.78 14.28 -13.78
C ARG A 36 16.41 14.83 -14.19
N ASP A 37 15.60 14.00 -14.85
CA ASP A 37 14.33 14.36 -15.45
C ASP A 37 13.21 13.77 -14.61
N ASP A 38 12.34 14.65 -14.12
CA ASP A 38 11.11 14.31 -13.43
C ASP A 38 10.30 13.34 -14.31
N PRO A 39 10.09 12.05 -13.94
CA PRO A 39 9.38 11.09 -14.78
C PRO A 39 7.91 11.47 -15.00
N THR A 40 7.39 12.39 -14.17
CA THR A 40 6.05 12.96 -14.30
C THR A 40 6.00 14.15 -15.27
N ALA A 41 7.13 14.63 -15.76
CA ALA A 41 7.20 15.77 -16.68
C ALA A 41 6.32 15.55 -17.90
N GLY A 42 5.38 16.48 -18.11
CA GLY A 42 4.46 16.45 -19.24
C GLY A 42 3.29 15.46 -19.12
N ARG A 43 3.18 14.64 -18.06
CA ARG A 43 2.07 13.68 -17.90
C ARG A 43 0.71 14.36 -17.85
N LYS A 44 0.59 15.43 -17.07
CA LYS A 44 -0.64 16.23 -17.05
C LYS A 44 -1.10 16.63 -18.46
N LYS A 45 -0.18 17.08 -19.33
CA LYS A 45 -0.50 17.44 -20.72
C LYS A 45 -0.79 16.21 -21.58
N LYS A 46 -0.04 15.13 -21.40
CA LYS A 46 -0.20 13.85 -22.13
C LYS A 46 -1.60 13.27 -21.91
N TYR A 47 -2.06 13.23 -20.66
CA TYR A 47 -3.32 12.57 -20.30
C TYR A 47 -4.51 13.53 -20.19
N GLN A 48 -4.34 14.84 -20.39
CA GLN A 48 -5.43 15.83 -20.19
C GLN A 48 -6.69 15.57 -21.03
N LYS A 49 -6.58 14.88 -22.16
CA LYS A 49 -7.69 14.57 -23.07
C LYS A 49 -8.27 13.17 -22.86
N ASN A 50 -7.67 12.37 -21.99
CA ASN A 50 -8.18 11.04 -21.68
C ASN A 50 -9.50 11.17 -20.92
N LYS A 51 -10.37 10.18 -21.07
CA LYS A 51 -11.56 10.07 -20.22
C LYS A 51 -11.11 9.92 -18.76
N PRO A 52 -11.79 10.57 -17.80
CA PRO A 52 -11.48 10.37 -16.39
C PRO A 52 -11.66 8.91 -15.99
N ILE A 53 -10.71 8.39 -15.21
CA ILE A 53 -10.85 7.11 -14.49
C ILE A 53 -11.81 7.32 -13.32
N ALA A 54 -12.76 6.43 -13.09
CA ALA A 54 -13.58 6.46 -11.88
C ALA A 54 -12.98 5.53 -10.82
N LEU A 55 -12.58 6.08 -9.66
CA LEU A 55 -12.20 5.31 -8.47
C LEU A 55 -13.36 5.36 -7.47
N GLY A 56 -13.98 4.22 -7.17
CA GLY A 56 -15.06 4.14 -6.19
C GLY A 56 -14.60 3.59 -4.86
N TYR A 57 -14.87 4.31 -3.77
CA TYR A 57 -14.60 3.83 -2.41
C TYR A 57 -15.41 4.59 -1.37
N TRP A 58 -15.33 4.16 -0.11
CA TRP A 58 -15.83 4.96 1.00
C TRP A 58 -15.11 6.31 1.11
N LYS A 59 -15.81 7.33 1.61
CA LYS A 59 -15.33 8.67 1.94
C LYS A 59 -14.42 8.65 3.19
N MET A 60 -13.31 7.97 3.05
CA MET A 60 -12.28 7.73 4.07
C MET A 60 -10.99 7.31 3.37
N ARG A 61 -9.87 7.25 4.08
CA ARG A 61 -8.58 6.77 3.55
C ARG A 61 -8.66 5.29 3.17
N GLY A 62 -8.79 4.41 4.16
CA GLY A 62 -8.98 2.97 4.01
C GLY A 62 -8.05 2.31 2.98
N LEU A 63 -8.61 1.42 2.17
CA LEU A 63 -7.86 0.68 1.15
C LEU A 63 -7.57 1.50 -0.12
N ALA A 64 -8.29 2.60 -0.35
CA ALA A 64 -8.17 3.36 -1.60
C ALA A 64 -7.15 4.52 -1.52
N HIS A 65 -6.67 4.90 -0.34
CA HIS A 65 -5.70 5.99 -0.23
C HIS A 65 -4.38 5.75 -0.97
N PRO A 66 -3.79 4.53 -0.97
CA PRO A 66 -2.65 4.21 -1.84
C PRO A 66 -2.94 4.41 -3.32
N ILE A 67 -4.16 4.08 -3.76
CA ILE A 67 -4.62 4.24 -5.14
C ILE A 67 -4.76 5.72 -5.49
N ARG A 68 -5.31 6.54 -4.59
CA ARG A 68 -5.40 8.00 -4.76
C ARG A 68 -4.01 8.62 -4.90
N TYR A 69 -3.05 8.23 -4.07
CA TYR A 69 -1.66 8.68 -4.22
C TYR A 69 -1.09 8.31 -5.60
N LEU A 70 -1.32 7.08 -6.06
CA LEU A 70 -0.84 6.63 -7.37
C LEU A 70 -1.52 7.39 -8.52
N LEU A 71 -2.83 7.61 -8.47
CA LEU A 71 -3.57 8.41 -9.46
C LEU A 71 -3.02 9.84 -9.53
N GLU A 72 -2.81 10.48 -8.38
CA GLU A 72 -2.20 11.82 -8.31
C GLU A 72 -0.77 11.84 -8.88
N TYR A 73 0.00 10.78 -8.66
CA TYR A 73 1.35 10.62 -9.23
C TYR A 73 1.32 10.45 -10.75
N THR A 74 0.34 9.72 -11.30
CA THR A 74 0.21 9.52 -12.74
C THR A 74 -0.19 10.80 -13.49
N GLU A 75 -0.80 11.77 -12.78
CA GLU A 75 -1.45 12.96 -13.34
C GLU A 75 -2.52 12.64 -14.41
N HIS A 76 -3.04 11.40 -14.43
CA HIS A 76 -4.19 11.03 -15.25
C HIS A 76 -5.47 11.66 -14.67
N PRO A 77 -6.39 12.19 -15.49
CA PRO A 77 -7.68 12.65 -14.98
C PRO A 77 -8.43 11.49 -14.30
N TYR A 78 -9.00 11.75 -13.14
CA TYR A 78 -9.84 10.78 -12.43
C TYR A 78 -10.93 11.49 -11.62
N GLU A 79 -12.00 10.76 -11.37
CA GLU A 79 -13.10 11.10 -10.46
C GLU A 79 -13.05 10.15 -9.25
N ASP A 80 -13.08 10.72 -8.04
CA ASP A 80 -13.15 9.96 -6.78
C ASP A 80 -14.62 9.84 -6.37
N VAL A 81 -15.24 8.72 -6.71
CA VAL A 81 -16.63 8.42 -6.37
C VAL A 81 -16.68 7.97 -4.92
N MET A 82 -16.98 8.92 -4.03
CA MET A 82 -16.97 8.71 -2.60
C MET A 82 -18.36 8.34 -2.07
N TYR A 83 -18.50 7.11 -1.57
CA TYR A 83 -19.68 6.66 -0.84
C TYR A 83 -19.56 7.06 0.63
N GLU A 84 -20.64 7.57 1.22
CA GLU A 84 -20.66 7.93 2.64
C GLU A 84 -21.47 6.91 3.44
N GLN A 85 -20.90 6.41 4.54
CA GLN A 85 -21.64 5.60 5.50
C GLN A 85 -22.59 6.53 6.29
N GLY A 86 -23.82 6.06 6.51
CA GLY A 86 -24.78 6.75 7.36
C GLY A 86 -24.29 6.91 8.81
N ASP A 87 -24.93 7.80 9.54
CA ASP A 87 -24.59 8.07 10.94
C ASP A 87 -25.19 7.02 11.89
N PRO A 88 -24.74 6.99 13.17
CA PRO A 88 -25.36 6.15 14.18
C PRO A 88 -26.87 6.45 14.33
N PRO A 89 -27.67 5.46 14.78
CA PRO A 89 -27.27 4.10 15.15
C PRO A 89 -27.23 3.11 13.98
N SER A 90 -27.74 3.48 12.80
CA SER A 90 -27.96 2.54 11.69
C SER A 90 -26.70 2.27 10.87
N PHE A 91 -25.77 3.23 10.79
CA PHE A 91 -24.53 3.12 10.00
C PHE A 91 -24.77 2.63 8.56
N SER A 92 -25.86 3.12 7.93
CA SER A 92 -26.33 2.62 6.62
C SER A 92 -25.20 2.60 5.58
N VAL A 93 -25.11 1.50 4.82
CA VAL A 93 -24.17 1.31 3.71
C VAL A 93 -24.86 1.42 2.36
N GLU A 94 -26.11 1.90 2.35
CA GLU A 94 -26.98 1.94 1.17
C GLU A 94 -26.42 2.77 0.02
N SER A 95 -25.65 3.82 0.33
CA SER A 95 -24.95 4.64 -0.68
C SER A 95 -24.09 3.78 -1.63
N TRP A 96 -23.49 2.70 -1.13
CA TRP A 96 -22.80 1.71 -1.94
C TRP A 96 -23.72 0.57 -2.39
N THR A 97 -24.49 -0.04 -1.48
CA THR A 97 -25.22 -1.28 -1.82
C THR A 97 -26.33 -1.08 -2.84
N SER A 98 -26.88 0.14 -2.96
CA SER A 98 -27.89 0.49 -3.98
C SER A 98 -27.33 0.51 -5.41
N VAL A 99 -26.04 0.78 -5.59
CA VAL A 99 -25.37 0.85 -6.92
C VAL A 99 -24.43 -0.32 -7.18
N LYS A 100 -24.13 -1.15 -6.16
CA LYS A 100 -23.16 -2.25 -6.22
C LYS A 100 -23.28 -3.13 -7.47
N ASN A 101 -24.51 -3.49 -7.84
CA ASN A 101 -24.79 -4.40 -8.96
C ASN A 101 -25.09 -3.69 -10.28
N THR A 102 -25.06 -2.35 -10.32
CA THR A 102 -25.37 -1.57 -11.54
C THR A 102 -24.12 -1.19 -12.34
N LEU A 103 -22.92 -1.36 -11.77
CA LEU A 103 -21.64 -0.96 -12.36
C LEU A 103 -21.04 -2.00 -13.32
N ALA A 104 -21.69 -3.17 -13.46
CA ALA A 104 -21.21 -4.28 -14.27
C ALA A 104 -19.77 -4.68 -13.96
N LEU A 105 -19.43 -4.76 -12.66
CA LEU A 105 -18.20 -5.34 -12.13
C LEU A 105 -18.37 -6.86 -12.05
N ASP A 106 -17.36 -7.63 -12.47
CA ASP A 106 -17.42 -9.10 -12.37
C ASP A 106 -17.48 -9.59 -10.91
N PHE A 107 -16.73 -8.92 -10.03
CA PHE A 107 -16.70 -9.20 -8.59
C PHE A 107 -17.02 -7.92 -7.78
N PRO A 108 -18.31 -7.52 -7.65
CA PRO A 108 -18.67 -6.24 -7.05
C PRO A 108 -18.11 -6.04 -5.63
N SER A 109 -17.15 -5.13 -5.51
CA SER A 109 -16.43 -4.78 -4.28
C SER A 109 -15.88 -3.36 -4.37
N ILE A 110 -15.47 -2.79 -3.24
CA ILE A 110 -14.79 -1.50 -3.17
C ILE A 110 -13.45 -1.67 -2.43
N PRO A 111 -12.34 -1.08 -2.93
CA PRO A 111 -12.31 -0.16 -4.05
C PRO A 111 -12.52 -0.83 -5.41
N TYR A 112 -13.16 -0.09 -6.32
CA TYR A 112 -13.23 -0.41 -7.74
C TYR A 112 -12.55 0.68 -8.57
N LEU A 113 -12.09 0.31 -9.75
CA LEU A 113 -11.63 1.22 -10.80
C LEU A 113 -12.39 0.94 -12.09
N ILE A 114 -12.89 1.99 -12.73
CA ILE A 114 -13.45 1.94 -14.09
C ILE A 114 -12.66 2.89 -14.97
N ASP A 115 -12.06 2.33 -16.02
CA ASP A 115 -11.29 3.06 -17.01
C ASP A 115 -11.72 2.60 -18.41
N SER A 116 -12.64 3.36 -19.00
CA SER A 116 -13.33 2.98 -20.23
C SER A 116 -13.98 1.59 -20.09
N ASP A 117 -13.49 0.58 -20.82
CA ASP A 117 -14.02 -0.78 -20.77
C ASP A 117 -13.37 -1.64 -19.67
N THR A 118 -12.25 -1.20 -19.10
CA THR A 118 -11.54 -1.90 -18.03
C THR A 118 -12.24 -1.65 -16.70
N LYS A 119 -12.65 -2.73 -16.03
CA LYS A 119 -13.31 -2.70 -14.72
C LYS A 119 -12.61 -3.64 -13.77
N LEU A 120 -12.05 -3.08 -12.70
CA LEU A 120 -11.24 -3.83 -11.74
C LEU A 120 -11.74 -3.60 -10.34
N THR A 121 -11.66 -4.65 -9.54
CA THR A 121 -11.73 -4.62 -8.08
C THR A 121 -10.44 -5.22 -7.53
N ASP A 122 -10.26 -5.16 -6.21
CA ASP A 122 -9.03 -5.48 -5.50
C ASP A 122 -7.98 -4.33 -5.57
N PRO A 123 -7.54 -3.80 -4.42
CA PRO A 123 -6.65 -2.64 -4.39
C PRO A 123 -5.28 -2.93 -5.03
N TYR A 124 -4.76 -4.16 -4.95
CA TYR A 124 -3.47 -4.50 -5.56
C TYR A 124 -3.57 -4.54 -7.08
N ALA A 125 -4.59 -5.26 -7.59
CA ALA A 125 -4.84 -5.34 -9.03
C ALA A 125 -5.03 -3.95 -9.65
N ILE A 126 -5.77 -3.07 -8.96
CA ILE A 126 -5.96 -1.68 -9.38
C ILE A 126 -4.63 -0.91 -9.41
N MET A 127 -3.80 -1.01 -8.37
CA MET A 127 -2.51 -0.32 -8.34
C MET A 127 -1.54 -0.84 -9.42
N LEU A 128 -1.49 -2.16 -9.61
CA LEU A 128 -0.68 -2.78 -10.65
C LEU A 128 -1.13 -2.32 -12.04
N TYR A 129 -2.44 -2.32 -12.33
CA TYR A 129 -3.00 -1.79 -13.57
C TYR A 129 -2.54 -0.36 -13.83
N LEU A 130 -2.76 0.55 -12.87
CA LEU A 130 -2.37 1.95 -13.00
C LEU A 130 -0.86 2.13 -13.25
N ALA A 131 -0.02 1.37 -12.55
CA ALA A 131 1.42 1.39 -12.77
C ALA A 131 1.76 0.91 -14.19
N THR A 132 1.21 -0.22 -14.63
CA THR A 132 1.48 -0.77 -15.98
C THR A 132 1.00 0.14 -17.11
N SER A 133 -0.15 0.79 -16.95
CA SER A 133 -0.76 1.61 -18.01
C SER A 133 -0.21 3.04 -18.06
N TYR A 134 0.10 3.64 -16.91
CA TYR A 134 0.32 5.09 -16.83
C TYR A 134 1.63 5.52 -16.16
N ALA A 135 2.30 4.63 -15.43
CA ALA A 135 3.54 4.90 -14.70
C ALA A 135 4.48 3.68 -14.67
N PRO A 136 4.89 3.13 -15.83
CA PRO A 136 5.64 1.87 -15.90
C PRO A 136 7.02 1.93 -15.22
N GLU A 137 7.56 3.12 -14.99
CA GLU A 137 8.79 3.30 -14.19
C GLU A 137 8.64 2.90 -12.71
N LEU A 138 7.40 2.72 -12.23
CA LEU A 138 7.10 2.25 -10.87
C LEU A 138 7.05 0.73 -10.74
N LEU A 139 7.25 -0.01 -11.83
CA LEU A 139 7.30 -1.47 -11.85
C LEU A 139 8.69 -1.99 -11.50
N GLY A 140 8.76 -3.27 -11.13
CA GLY A 140 10.03 -3.99 -11.02
C GLY A 140 10.73 -4.03 -12.39
N LYS A 141 12.03 -3.73 -12.41
CA LYS A 141 12.84 -3.73 -13.65
C LYS A 141 13.39 -5.11 -13.98
N THR A 142 13.35 -6.03 -13.02
CA THR A 142 13.79 -7.42 -13.16
C THR A 142 12.74 -8.38 -12.62
N PRO A 143 12.79 -9.67 -12.99
CA PRO A 143 11.92 -10.69 -12.40
C PRO A 143 12.01 -10.73 -10.88
N GLU A 144 13.21 -10.57 -10.32
CA GLU A 144 13.44 -10.57 -8.86
C GLU A 144 12.75 -9.38 -8.20
N GLN A 145 12.90 -8.17 -8.74
CA GLN A 145 12.21 -6.99 -8.22
C GLN A 145 10.69 -7.12 -8.31
N THR A 146 10.19 -7.73 -9.39
CA THR A 146 8.74 -7.97 -9.55
C THR A 146 8.23 -8.94 -8.48
N ALA A 147 8.92 -10.06 -8.27
CA ALA A 147 8.57 -11.03 -7.23
C ALA A 147 8.70 -10.44 -5.82
N GLU A 148 9.70 -9.59 -5.57
CA GLU A 148 9.86 -8.90 -4.29
C GLU A 148 8.71 -7.92 -4.03
N ILE A 149 8.20 -7.21 -5.04
CA ILE A 149 6.99 -6.37 -4.92
C ILE A 149 5.81 -7.22 -4.45
N ASP A 150 5.53 -8.35 -5.12
CA ASP A 150 4.41 -9.23 -4.76
C ASP A 150 4.55 -9.75 -3.31
N MET A 151 5.76 -10.18 -2.93
CA MET A 151 6.06 -10.67 -1.59
C MET A 151 5.84 -9.58 -0.52
N LEU A 152 6.35 -8.37 -0.75
CA LEU A 152 6.20 -7.25 0.18
C LEU A 152 4.76 -6.77 0.29
N TYR A 153 3.99 -6.81 -0.81
CA TYR A 153 2.55 -6.55 -0.75
C TYR A 153 1.85 -7.52 0.19
N GLY A 154 2.18 -8.81 0.12
CA GLY A 154 1.68 -9.82 1.06
C GLY A 154 1.95 -9.44 2.53
N GLN A 155 3.18 -9.03 2.84
CA GLN A 155 3.54 -8.59 4.20
C GLN A 155 2.74 -7.36 4.64
N LEU A 156 2.60 -6.35 3.77
CA LEU A 156 1.86 -5.13 4.06
C LEU A 156 0.35 -5.38 4.22
N LYS A 157 -0.21 -6.31 3.43
CA LYS A 157 -1.60 -6.76 3.54
C LYS A 157 -1.85 -7.47 4.87
N ASP A 158 -0.91 -8.29 5.32
CA ASP A 158 -1.00 -8.96 6.63
C ASP A 158 -0.96 -7.96 7.79
N VAL A 159 -0.08 -6.95 7.72
CA VAL A 159 -0.09 -5.83 8.69
C VAL A 159 -1.47 -5.16 8.69
N LYS A 160 -1.95 -4.72 7.52
CA LYS A 160 -3.22 -4.00 7.39
C LYS A 160 -4.38 -4.80 7.97
N THR A 161 -4.43 -6.09 7.67
CA THR A 161 -5.49 -6.99 8.17
C THR A 161 -5.41 -7.15 9.68
N ALA A 162 -4.22 -7.36 10.23
CA ALA A 162 -3.99 -7.55 11.66
C ALA A 162 -4.39 -6.32 12.50
N ILE A 163 -4.30 -5.11 11.94
CA ILE A 163 -4.63 -3.87 12.68
C ILE A 163 -6.04 -3.35 12.39
N THR A 164 -6.56 -3.53 11.17
CA THR A 164 -7.85 -2.92 10.78
C THR A 164 -9.03 -3.65 11.42
N GLY A 165 -9.07 -4.99 11.38
CA GLY A 165 -10.18 -5.76 11.95
C GLY A 165 -10.45 -5.42 13.44
N PRO A 166 -9.41 -5.42 14.30
CA PRO A 166 -9.53 -5.03 15.71
C PRO A 166 -10.10 -3.63 15.96
N CYS A 167 -9.88 -2.66 15.05
CA CYS A 167 -10.47 -1.32 15.15
C CYS A 167 -12.00 -1.34 15.10
N TYR A 168 -12.61 -2.32 14.43
CA TYR A 168 -14.07 -2.42 14.28
C TYR A 168 -14.74 -3.17 15.44
N VAL A 169 -14.04 -4.08 16.09
CA VAL A 169 -14.58 -4.85 17.23
C VAL A 169 -14.29 -4.22 18.59
N GLY A 170 -13.34 -3.28 18.64
CA GLY A 170 -13.04 -2.47 19.84
C GLY A 170 -11.96 -3.07 20.72
N ALA A 171 -10.86 -3.50 20.10
CA ALA A 171 -9.67 -3.91 20.84
C ALA A 171 -9.10 -2.77 21.69
N ASP A 172 -8.25 -3.11 22.66
CA ASP A 172 -7.45 -2.12 23.37
C ASP A 172 -6.44 -1.46 22.42
N ARG A 173 -6.42 -0.13 22.39
CA ARG A 173 -5.55 0.62 21.47
C ARG A 173 -4.07 0.36 21.75
N LYS A 174 -3.65 0.22 23.02
CA LYS A 174 -2.23 -0.01 23.35
C LYS A 174 -1.77 -1.38 22.88
N GLN A 175 -2.57 -2.41 23.09
CA GLN A 175 -2.31 -3.75 22.57
C GLN A 175 -2.27 -3.77 21.04
N LEU A 176 -3.17 -3.02 20.39
CA LEU A 176 -3.19 -2.91 18.94
C LEU A 176 -1.97 -2.15 18.40
N SER A 177 -1.55 -1.07 19.07
CA SER A 177 -0.32 -0.33 18.77
C SER A 177 0.93 -1.21 18.89
N TYR A 178 1.02 -2.04 19.94
CA TYR A 178 2.09 -3.04 20.06
C TYR A 178 2.07 -4.03 18.91
N THR A 179 0.90 -4.57 18.57
CA THR A 179 0.72 -5.49 17.44
C THR A 179 1.16 -4.84 16.12
N ALA A 180 0.78 -3.59 15.89
CA ALA A 180 1.16 -2.83 14.71
C ALA A 180 2.68 -2.66 14.61
N LYS A 181 3.36 -2.28 15.69
CA LYS A 181 4.83 -2.15 15.75
C LYS A 181 5.52 -3.49 15.47
N VAL A 182 5.06 -4.58 16.09
CA VAL A 182 5.63 -5.92 15.88
C VAL A 182 5.47 -6.39 14.43
N LYS A 183 4.28 -6.20 13.85
CA LYS A 183 4.01 -6.60 12.46
C LYS A 183 4.75 -5.73 11.44
N MET A 184 4.98 -4.45 11.75
CA MET A 184 5.79 -3.55 10.90
C MET A 184 7.30 -3.80 11.02
N ALA A 185 7.80 -4.37 12.13
CA ALA A 185 9.24 -4.50 12.38
C ALA A 185 10.04 -5.17 11.24
N PRO A 186 9.59 -6.28 10.61
CA PRO A 186 10.27 -6.87 9.46
C PRO A 186 10.35 -5.92 8.25
N ILE A 187 9.29 -5.15 8.01
CA ILE A 187 9.21 -4.17 6.92
C ILE A 187 10.13 -2.98 7.19
N VAL A 188 10.20 -2.52 8.44
CA VAL A 188 11.16 -1.50 8.87
C VAL A 188 12.60 -1.97 8.68
N ALA A 189 12.90 -3.21 9.08
CA ALA A 189 14.22 -3.81 8.88
C ALA A 189 14.55 -3.93 7.38
N TYR A 190 13.57 -4.38 6.57
CA TYR A 190 13.72 -4.47 5.12
C TYR A 190 13.97 -3.11 4.47
N LEU A 191 13.23 -2.06 4.86
CA LEU A 191 13.46 -0.70 4.35
C LEU A 191 14.87 -0.22 4.73
N GLY A 192 15.30 -0.47 5.96
CA GLY A 192 16.66 -0.19 6.41
C GLY A 192 17.05 1.26 6.14
N LYS A 193 18.15 1.47 5.40
CA LYS A 193 18.61 2.82 5.00
C LYS A 193 18.09 3.26 3.62
N LYS A 194 17.40 2.39 2.88
CA LYS A 194 16.96 2.66 1.51
C LYS A 194 16.04 3.88 1.44
N ASP A 195 16.02 4.52 0.29
CA ASP A 195 15.22 5.71 0.06
C ASP A 195 13.76 5.37 -0.22
N PHE A 196 13.55 4.23 -0.89
CA PHE A 196 12.31 3.54 -1.20
C PHE A 196 12.49 2.04 -0.93
N LEU A 197 11.44 1.23 -1.10
CA LEU A 197 11.51 -0.23 -0.90
C LEU A 197 12.62 -0.89 -1.73
N PHE A 198 12.90 -0.38 -2.94
CA PHE A 198 13.87 -0.92 -3.89
C PHE A 198 15.11 -0.03 -4.06
N GLY A 199 15.63 0.49 -2.94
CA GLY A 199 16.85 1.29 -2.92
C GLY A 199 16.55 2.74 -3.24
N GLU A 200 17.06 3.23 -4.36
CA GLU A 200 16.82 4.60 -4.85
C GLU A 200 15.64 4.69 -5.83
N SER A 201 15.11 3.55 -6.28
CA SER A 201 13.98 3.51 -7.22
C SER A 201 12.64 3.47 -6.50
N LEU A 202 11.79 4.44 -6.80
CA LEU A 202 10.38 4.46 -6.37
C LEU A 202 9.60 3.37 -7.10
N SER A 203 8.71 2.68 -6.38
CA SER A 203 7.76 1.71 -6.90
C SER A 203 6.33 2.09 -6.54
N PHE A 204 5.34 1.46 -7.17
CA PHE A 204 3.94 1.71 -6.82
C PHE A 204 3.62 1.23 -5.39
N LEU A 205 4.38 0.24 -4.88
CA LEU A 205 4.18 -0.31 -3.55
C LEU A 205 4.61 0.66 -2.44
N ASP A 206 5.50 1.62 -2.73
CA ASP A 206 5.88 2.67 -1.78
C ASP A 206 4.68 3.55 -1.39
N PHE A 207 3.68 3.74 -2.26
CA PHE A 207 2.44 4.44 -1.91
C PHE A 207 1.59 3.64 -0.91
N TYR A 208 1.61 2.31 -1.00
CA TYR A 208 0.95 1.44 -0.02
C TYR A 208 1.68 1.49 1.32
N LEU A 209 3.02 1.40 1.30
CA LEU A 209 3.84 1.55 2.51
C LEU A 209 3.63 2.92 3.17
N LEU A 210 3.54 4.01 2.40
CA LEU A 210 3.24 5.33 2.93
C LEU A 210 1.94 5.33 3.75
N GLU A 211 0.85 4.82 3.18
CA GLU A 211 -0.43 4.76 3.90
C GLU A 211 -0.36 3.87 5.14
N GLN A 212 0.32 2.72 5.08
CA GLN A 212 0.49 1.86 6.26
C GLN A 212 1.27 2.57 7.36
N CYS A 213 2.36 3.26 7.00
CA CYS A 213 3.14 4.06 7.95
C CYS A 213 2.30 5.18 8.57
N GLU A 214 1.46 5.88 7.80
CA GLU A 214 0.58 6.91 8.34
C GLU A 214 -0.49 6.34 9.28
N PHE A 215 -1.06 5.18 8.95
CA PHE A 215 -2.05 4.54 9.79
C PHE A 215 -1.45 4.05 11.11
N VAL A 216 -0.28 3.41 11.05
CA VAL A 216 0.45 2.95 12.25
C VAL A 216 0.93 4.14 13.08
N GLN A 217 1.43 5.21 12.43
CA GLN A 217 1.82 6.45 13.11
C GLN A 217 0.69 7.00 13.97
N TRP A 218 -0.50 7.15 13.37
CA TRP A 218 -1.68 7.59 14.09
C TRP A 218 -2.07 6.63 15.21
N LEU A 219 -2.12 5.33 14.92
CA LEU A 219 -2.53 4.32 15.90
C LEU A 219 -1.65 4.36 17.15
N THR A 220 -0.33 4.47 16.94
CA THR A 220 0.71 4.54 17.98
C THR A 220 0.90 5.92 18.62
N GLU A 221 0.01 6.88 18.35
CA GLU A 221 0.11 8.24 18.93
C GLU A 221 1.48 8.89 18.65
N GLU A 222 1.91 8.78 17.40
CA GLU A 222 3.15 9.32 16.84
C GLU A 222 4.47 8.62 17.23
N GLU A 223 4.44 7.59 18.08
CA GLU A 223 5.65 6.88 18.52
C GLU A 223 6.38 6.17 17.37
N PHE A 224 5.65 5.60 16.40
CA PHE A 224 6.22 4.74 15.36
C PHE A 224 7.36 5.41 14.56
N CYS A 225 7.15 6.61 14.01
CA CYS A 225 8.18 7.34 13.26
C CYS A 225 9.27 7.91 14.17
N THR A 226 8.94 8.20 15.43
CA THR A 226 9.91 8.68 16.44
C THR A 226 10.94 7.58 16.74
N GLU A 227 10.48 6.34 16.90
CA GLU A 227 11.30 5.16 17.10
C GLU A 227 12.03 4.73 15.82
N ASN A 228 11.42 4.96 14.64
CA ASN A 228 11.90 4.47 13.36
C ASN A 228 12.29 5.62 12.42
N LYS A 229 13.44 6.27 12.69
CA LYS A 229 13.92 7.46 11.94
C LYS A 229 14.05 7.26 10.42
N ASN A 230 14.39 6.06 9.96
CA ASN A 230 14.46 5.76 8.53
C ASN A 230 13.06 5.73 7.89
N VAL A 231 12.05 5.23 8.60
CA VAL A 231 10.65 5.30 8.17
C VAL A 231 10.18 6.75 8.13
N ALA A 232 10.50 7.55 9.14
CA ALA A 232 10.19 8.98 9.14
C ALA A 232 10.80 9.69 7.92
N ARG A 233 12.06 9.38 7.56
CA ARG A 233 12.73 9.89 6.36
C ARG A 233 11.99 9.45 5.09
N PHE A 234 11.62 8.18 4.99
CA PHE A 234 10.84 7.63 3.88
C PHE A 234 9.50 8.36 3.71
N CYS A 235 8.70 8.49 4.78
CA CYS A 235 7.41 9.18 4.74
C CYS A 235 7.57 10.64 4.30
N LYS A 236 8.58 11.35 4.82
CA LYS A 236 8.90 12.72 4.42
C LYS A 236 9.26 12.80 2.95
N ARG A 237 10.07 11.87 2.42
CA ARG A 237 10.45 11.80 1.01
C ARG A 237 9.23 11.60 0.12
N MET A 238 8.39 10.61 0.42
CA MET A 238 7.17 10.32 -0.33
C MET A 238 6.21 11.52 -0.38
N LYS A 239 5.96 12.16 0.77
CA LYS A 239 5.11 13.36 0.86
C LYS A 239 5.74 14.60 0.20
N SER A 240 7.03 14.56 -0.11
CA SER A 240 7.74 15.65 -0.80
C SER A 240 7.76 15.50 -2.32
N LEU A 241 7.33 14.35 -2.86
CA LEU A 241 7.10 14.19 -4.30
C LEU A 241 6.16 15.29 -4.79
N LYS A 242 6.50 15.96 -5.88
CA LYS A 242 5.80 17.18 -6.36
C LYS A 242 4.28 16.98 -6.48
N THR A 243 3.85 15.87 -7.07
CA THR A 243 2.45 15.50 -7.26
C THR A 243 1.74 15.24 -5.93
N ILE A 244 2.35 14.45 -5.05
CA ILE A 244 1.81 14.12 -3.72
C ILE A 244 1.75 15.34 -2.81
N LYS A 245 2.81 16.15 -2.78
CA LYS A 245 2.86 17.42 -2.02
C LYS A 245 1.76 18.37 -2.45
N ARG A 246 1.44 18.42 -3.75
CA ARG A 246 0.35 19.22 -4.30
C ARG A 246 -1.01 18.64 -3.89
N TYR A 247 -1.18 17.32 -3.99
CA TYR A 247 -2.39 16.63 -3.57
C TYR A 247 -2.70 16.89 -2.09
N ILE A 248 -1.72 16.68 -1.18
CA ILE A 248 -1.87 16.90 0.27
C ILE A 248 -2.36 18.31 0.63
N LYS A 249 -2.03 19.32 -0.18
CA LYS A 249 -2.45 20.71 0.02
C LYS A 249 -3.80 21.06 -0.63
N SER A 250 -4.37 20.15 -1.41
CA SER A 250 -5.63 20.36 -2.12
C SER A 250 -6.82 19.95 -1.28
N GLU A 251 -7.99 20.47 -1.61
CA GLU A 251 -9.28 20.10 -0.98
C GLU A 251 -9.67 18.64 -1.24
N ARG A 252 -9.05 17.98 -2.23
CA ARG A 252 -9.28 16.55 -2.51
C ARG A 252 -8.60 15.62 -1.52
N TYR A 253 -7.62 16.12 -0.74
CA TYR A 253 -6.86 15.27 0.16
C TYR A 253 -7.68 14.86 1.38
N LEU A 254 -7.92 13.55 1.49
CA LEU A 254 -8.53 12.95 2.67
C LEU A 254 -7.48 12.74 3.77
N ALA A 255 -7.30 13.73 4.63
CA ALA A 255 -6.40 13.60 5.79
C ALA A 255 -6.87 12.54 6.80
N LYS A 256 -8.19 12.35 6.93
CA LYS A 256 -8.89 11.43 7.82
C LYS A 256 -10.29 11.12 7.25
N PRO A 257 -10.98 10.06 7.73
CA PRO A 257 -10.54 9.07 8.71
C PRO A 257 -9.81 7.86 8.07
N PHE A 258 -9.06 7.10 8.87
CA PHE A 258 -8.43 5.83 8.45
C PHE A 258 -9.41 4.67 8.38
N ASN A 259 -10.43 4.68 9.25
CA ASN A 259 -11.50 3.68 9.36
C ASN A 259 -12.87 4.36 9.19
N ASN A 260 -13.91 3.58 8.85
CA ASN A 260 -15.26 4.13 8.64
C ASN A 260 -15.95 4.48 9.97
N LYS A 261 -17.10 5.19 9.91
CA LYS A 261 -17.84 5.72 11.07
C LYS A 261 -18.16 4.65 12.13
N VAL A 262 -18.46 3.43 11.69
CA VAL A 262 -18.80 2.30 12.59
C VAL A 262 -17.60 1.74 13.37
N ALA A 263 -16.36 2.06 13.00
CA ALA A 263 -15.19 1.58 13.72
C ALA A 263 -15.10 2.20 15.13
N LYS A 264 -14.82 1.37 16.14
CA LYS A 264 -14.65 1.80 17.53
C LYS A 264 -13.33 2.53 17.77
N ILE A 265 -12.29 2.21 16.98
CA ILE A 265 -11.03 2.96 16.94
C ILE A 265 -10.96 3.70 15.60
N ASN A 266 -11.25 4.99 15.63
CA ASN A 266 -11.25 5.87 14.46
C ASN A 266 -10.69 7.27 14.82
N ASN A 267 -10.48 8.09 13.80
CA ASN A 267 -10.01 9.48 13.93
C ASN A 267 -10.92 10.45 13.18
N MET A 268 -12.23 10.23 13.27
CA MET A 268 -13.24 11.12 12.69
C MET A 268 -13.03 12.58 13.14
#